data_AF-A0A820UMS9-F1
#
_entry.id   AF-A0A820UMS9-F1
#
_cell.length_a   1.000
_cell.length_b   1.000
_cell.length_c   1.000
_cell.angle_alpha   90.00
_cell.angle_beta   90.00
_cell.angle_gamma   90.00
#
_symmetry.space_group_name_H-M   'P 1'
#
loop_
_entity.id
_entity.type
_entity.pdbx_description
1 polymer ?
#
loop_
_entity_poly.entity_id
_entity_poly.type
_entity_poly.pdbx_seq_one_letter_code
_entity_poly.pdbx_strand_id
1 'polypeptide(L)'
;MIYNFLFICYYFDLRNWYLIIPAALLGILTADLASGIVHWGADTWGAADMPIIGRNFLRPFREHHIDPTSITRHDFIETNGDNFAVTVPYLLYMAYKFTYSNDIDIRRLYNIEVYMFLLAIFVSMTNQVEK
;
A
#
# COMPACT_ATOMS: atom_id res chain seq x y z
N MET A 1 4.00 -10.46 -1.09
CA MET A 1 2.93 -10.31 -2.11
C MET A 1 2.65 -11.61 -2.85
N ILE A 2 3.64 -12.25 -3.52
CA ILE A 2 3.43 -13.49 -4.29
C ILE A 2 2.74 -14.58 -3.47
N TYR A 3 3.21 -14.83 -2.24
CA TYR A 3 2.58 -15.80 -1.33
C TYR A 3 1.07 -15.54 -1.13
N ASN A 4 0.70 -14.32 -0.74
CA ASN A 4 -0.71 -13.94 -0.56
C ASN A 4 -1.51 -14.04 -1.85
N PHE A 5 -0.91 -13.67 -2.99
CA PHE A 5 -1.57 -13.79 -4.30
C PHE A 5 -1.91 -15.25 -4.64
N LEU A 6 -0.98 -16.19 -4.41
CA LEU A 6 -1.23 -17.61 -4.62
C LEU A 6 -2.41 -18.11 -3.77
N PHE A 7 -2.49 -17.68 -2.51
CA PHE A 7 -3.62 -18.01 -1.64
C PHE A 7 -4.94 -17.37 -2.08
N ILE A 8 -4.91 -16.12 -2.54
CA ILE A 8 -6.09 -15.47 -3.14
C ILE A 8 -6.58 -16.28 -4.36
N CYS A 9 -5.67 -16.70 -5.24
CA CYS A 9 -6.03 -17.56 -6.38
C CYS A 9 -6.58 -18.91 -5.93
N TYR A 10 -6.00 -19.52 -4.91
CA TYR A 10 -6.44 -20.83 -4.39
C TYR A 10 -7.84 -20.78 -3.77
N TYR A 11 -8.15 -19.73 -3.01
CA TYR A 11 -9.46 -19.57 -2.37
C TYR A 11 -10.49 -18.84 -3.24
N PHE A 12 -10.17 -18.54 -4.50
CA PHE A 12 -11.04 -17.83 -5.42
C PHE A 12 -12.40 -18.53 -5.56
N ASP A 13 -13.46 -17.74 -5.41
CA ASP A 13 -14.85 -18.21 -5.48
C ASP A 13 -15.60 -17.50 -6.62
N LEU A 14 -15.96 -18.27 -7.64
CA LEU A 14 -16.73 -17.81 -8.79
C LEU A 14 -18.11 -17.25 -8.41
N ARG A 15 -18.63 -17.47 -7.21
CA ARG A 15 -19.90 -16.87 -6.77
C ARG A 15 -19.75 -15.40 -6.40
N ASN A 16 -18.55 -14.97 -6.02
CA ASN A 16 -18.27 -13.63 -5.50
C ASN A 16 -17.32 -12.80 -6.38
N TRP A 17 -16.95 -13.30 -7.57
CA TRP A 17 -15.95 -12.67 -8.45
C TRP A 17 -16.26 -11.20 -8.77
N TYR A 18 -17.54 -10.84 -8.87
CA TYR A 18 -17.98 -9.49 -9.22
C TYR A 18 -17.60 -8.44 -8.16
N LEU A 19 -17.28 -8.87 -6.92
CA LEU A 19 -16.82 -7.98 -5.85
C LEU A 19 -15.37 -7.52 -6.03
N ILE A 20 -14.61 -8.15 -6.91
CA ILE A 20 -13.20 -7.78 -7.18
C ILE A 20 -13.12 -6.39 -7.80
N ILE A 21 -14.05 -6.03 -8.70
CA ILE A 21 -14.03 -4.71 -9.36
C ILE A 21 -14.31 -3.58 -8.34
N PRO A 22 -15.39 -3.63 -7.53
CA PRO A 22 -15.58 -2.68 -6.43
C PRO A 22 -14.41 -2.67 -5.45
N ALA A 23 -13.82 -3.82 -5.12
CA ALA A 23 -12.67 -3.89 -4.24
C ALA A 23 -11.45 -3.16 -4.83
N ALA A 24 -11.19 -3.30 -6.13
CA ALA A 24 -10.13 -2.57 -6.82
C ALA A 24 -10.39 -1.05 -6.82
N LEU A 25 -11.62 -0.64 -7.17
CA LEU A 25 -12.00 0.78 -7.20
C LEU A 25 -11.93 1.42 -5.82
N LEU A 26 -12.45 0.76 -4.79
CA LEU A 26 -12.34 1.25 -3.42
C LEU A 26 -10.89 1.25 -2.95
N GLY A 27 -10.11 0.25 -3.35
CA GLY A 27 -8.68 0.16 -3.03
C GLY A 27 -7.89 1.36 -3.56
N ILE A 28 -8.07 1.71 -4.83
CA ILE A 28 -7.35 2.85 -5.42
C ILE A 28 -7.82 4.18 -4.82
N LEU A 29 -9.14 4.36 -4.63
CA LEU A 29 -9.68 5.57 -4.00
C LEU A 29 -9.21 5.72 -2.55
N THR A 30 -9.12 4.61 -1.80
CA THR A 30 -8.61 4.63 -0.43
C THR A 30 -7.11 4.93 -0.40
N ALA A 31 -6.33 4.37 -1.34
CA ALA A 31 -4.91 4.66 -1.45
C ALA A 31 -4.66 6.15 -1.72
N ASP A 32 -5.37 6.73 -2.69
CA ASP A 32 -5.29 8.15 -3.08
C ASP A 32 -5.70 9.09 -1.92
N LEU A 33 -6.83 8.79 -1.27
CA LEU A 33 -7.26 9.58 -0.11
C LEU A 33 -6.27 9.48 1.05
N ALA A 34 -5.78 8.28 1.35
CA ALA A 34 -4.85 8.05 2.46
C ALA A 34 -3.49 8.69 2.19
N SER A 35 -2.96 8.57 0.95
CA SER A 35 -1.71 9.23 0.57
C SER A 35 -1.87 10.75 0.66
N GLY A 36 -2.98 11.31 0.18
CA GLY A 36 -3.29 12.74 0.30
C GLY A 36 -3.34 13.23 1.75
N ILE A 37 -3.97 12.48 2.66
CA ILE A 37 -4.01 12.81 4.09
C ILE A 37 -2.61 12.77 4.72
N VAL A 38 -1.82 11.74 4.42
CA VAL A 38 -0.44 11.61 4.91
C VAL A 38 0.43 12.73 4.37
N HIS A 39 0.31 13.04 3.08
CA HIS A 39 1.03 14.12 2.40
C HIS A 39 0.70 15.46 3.03
N TRP A 40 -0.59 15.80 3.14
CA TRP A 40 -1.05 17.03 3.78
C TRP A 40 -0.56 17.15 5.23
N GLY A 41 -0.60 16.06 6.00
CA GLY A 41 -0.10 16.04 7.37
C GLY A 41 1.41 16.27 7.47
N ALA A 42 2.18 15.65 6.59
CA ALA A 42 3.62 15.83 6.50
C ALA A 42 4.00 17.29 6.13
N ASP A 43 3.23 17.93 5.25
CA ASP A 43 3.47 19.33 4.88
C ASP A 43 3.01 20.34 5.92
N THR A 44 1.88 20.08 6.57
CA THR A 44 1.30 21.02 7.54
C THR A 44 2.05 21.00 8.88
N TRP A 45 2.48 19.81 9.33
CA TRP A 45 3.05 19.65 10.68
C TRP A 45 4.45 19.03 10.71
N GLY A 46 4.96 18.51 9.59
CA GLY A 46 6.28 17.89 9.56
C GLY A 46 7.41 18.91 9.69
N ALA A 47 8.31 18.70 10.65
CA ALA A 47 9.55 19.45 10.79
C ALA A 47 10.76 18.55 10.49
N ALA A 48 11.72 19.07 9.73
CA ALA A 48 12.87 18.29 9.25
C ALA A 48 13.83 17.86 10.39
N ASP A 49 13.74 18.51 11.54
CA ASP A 49 14.49 18.23 12.76
C ASP A 49 13.79 17.25 13.71
N MET A 50 12.59 16.75 13.34
CA MET A 50 11.93 15.70 14.13
C MET A 50 12.83 14.46 14.23
N PRO A 51 13.01 13.90 15.45
CA PRO A 51 13.84 12.72 15.62
C PRO A 51 13.24 11.56 14.83
N ILE A 52 14.10 10.77 14.17
CA ILE A 52 13.77 9.58 13.38
C ILE A 52 13.03 9.88 12.05
N ILE A 53 11.94 10.64 12.08
CA ILE A 53 11.06 10.87 10.91
C ILE A 53 11.56 12.05 10.04
N GLY A 54 12.10 13.10 10.65
CA GLY A 54 12.47 14.34 9.96
C GLY A 54 13.54 14.13 8.89
N ARG A 55 14.66 13.50 9.27
CA ARG A 55 15.78 13.28 8.35
C ARG A 55 15.51 12.19 7.32
N ASN A 56 14.77 11.14 7.70
CA ASN A 56 14.64 9.93 6.88
C ASN A 56 13.43 9.93 5.97
N PHE A 57 12.34 10.63 6.35
CA PHE A 57 11.09 10.63 5.58
C PHE A 57 10.75 12.04 5.08
N LEU A 58 10.73 13.05 5.94
CA LEU A 58 10.29 14.40 5.57
C LEU A 58 11.28 15.13 4.62
N ARG A 59 12.58 14.87 4.72
CA ARG A 59 13.58 15.50 3.87
C ARG A 59 13.54 14.97 2.41
N PRO A 60 13.58 13.64 2.15
CA PRO A 60 13.38 13.11 0.80
C PRO A 60 11.98 13.47 0.26
N PHE A 61 10.96 13.41 1.12
CA PHE A 61 9.60 13.77 0.75
C PHE A 61 9.50 15.22 0.23
N ARG A 62 10.28 16.18 0.72
CA ARG A 62 10.25 17.56 0.22
C ARG A 62 11.27 17.87 -0.87
N GLU A 63 12.13 16.91 -1.22
CA GLU A 63 13.15 17.11 -2.24
C GLU A 63 12.54 17.48 -3.59
N HIS A 64 11.40 16.87 -3.93
CA HIS A 64 10.69 17.15 -5.17
C HIS A 64 10.02 18.54 -5.21
N HIS A 65 9.82 19.22 -4.07
CA HIS A 65 9.39 20.63 -4.06
C HIS A 65 10.52 21.58 -4.48
N ILE A 66 11.78 21.18 -4.28
CA ILE A 66 12.97 21.94 -4.67
C ILE A 66 13.39 21.56 -6.10
N ASP A 67 13.36 20.28 -6.41
CA ASP A 67 13.65 19.73 -7.72
C ASP A 67 12.56 18.71 -8.14
N PRO A 68 11.50 19.17 -8.84
CA PRO A 68 10.39 18.30 -9.27
C PRO A 68 10.83 17.09 -10.09
N THR A 69 11.98 17.17 -10.74
CA THR A 69 12.48 16.10 -11.61
C THR A 69 13.27 15.04 -10.85
N SER A 70 13.55 15.22 -9.55
CA SER A 70 14.24 14.22 -8.71
C SER A 70 13.55 12.87 -8.73
N ILE A 71 12.22 12.86 -8.65
CA ILE A 71 11.40 11.64 -8.64
C ILE A 71 11.57 10.78 -9.90
N THR A 72 11.87 11.40 -11.05
CA THR A 72 12.10 10.70 -12.31
C THR A 72 13.50 10.08 -12.40
N ARG A 73 14.43 10.52 -11.55
CA ARG A 73 15.82 10.02 -11.51
C ARG A 73 16.03 8.94 -10.45
N HIS A 74 15.14 8.83 -9.47
CA HIS A 74 15.15 7.77 -8.47
C HIS A 74 14.76 6.43 -9.09
N ASP A 75 15.47 5.37 -8.69
CA ASP A 75 15.16 4.01 -9.11
C ASP A 75 13.86 3.49 -8.46
N PHE A 76 13.43 2.27 -8.80
CA PHE A 76 12.18 1.71 -8.28
C PHE A 76 12.17 1.55 -6.75
N ILE A 77 13.32 1.19 -6.16
CA ILE A 77 13.44 0.94 -4.72
C ILE A 77 13.41 2.27 -3.98
N GLU A 78 14.17 3.25 -4.43
CA GLU A 78 14.20 4.58 -3.83
C GLU A 78 12.84 5.29 -3.97
N THR A 79 12.13 5.08 -5.08
CA THR A 79 10.79 5.67 -5.28
C THR A 79 9.72 5.07 -4.36
N ASN A 80 9.72 3.74 -4.16
CA ASN A 80 8.60 3.05 -3.51
C ASN A 80 8.95 2.44 -2.14
N GLY A 81 10.21 2.45 -1.74
CA GLY A 81 10.72 1.72 -0.58
C GLY A 81 9.95 2.03 0.70
N ASP A 82 9.66 3.30 0.93
CA ASP A 82 8.89 3.74 2.09
C ASP A 82 7.44 3.26 2.04
N ASN A 83 6.79 3.30 0.86
CA ASN A 83 5.44 2.77 0.70
C ASN A 83 5.38 1.26 0.96
N PHE A 84 6.39 0.52 0.48
CA PHE A 84 6.53 -0.91 0.78
C PHE A 84 6.77 -1.16 2.27
N ALA A 85 7.57 -0.32 2.95
CA ALA A 85 7.78 -0.44 4.39
C ALA A 85 6.46 -0.32 5.18
N VAL A 86 5.54 0.52 4.71
CA VAL A 86 4.19 0.67 5.29
C VAL A 86 3.30 -0.55 5.01
N THR A 87 3.35 -1.13 3.80
CA THR A 87 2.45 -2.24 3.42
C THR A 87 2.92 -3.62 3.87
N VAL A 88 4.23 -3.82 4.08
CA VAL A 88 4.82 -5.11 4.47
C VAL A 88 4.22 -5.70 5.76
N PRO A 89 4.07 -4.96 6.88
CA PRO A 89 3.48 -5.52 8.10
C PRO A 89 2.08 -6.08 7.88
N TYR A 90 1.27 -5.39 7.08
CA TYR A 90 -0.07 -5.84 6.74
C TYR A 90 -0.04 -7.11 5.86
N LEU A 91 0.83 -7.13 4.85
CA LEU A 91 1.00 -8.29 3.98
C LEU A 91 1.52 -9.53 4.74
N LEU A 92 2.37 -9.34 5.75
CA LEU A 92 2.81 -10.42 6.64
C LEU A 92 1.66 -10.94 7.51
N TYR A 93 0.83 -10.05 8.06
CA TYR A 93 -0.34 -10.45 8.81
C TYR A 93 -1.37 -11.21 7.96
N MET A 94 -1.56 -10.79 6.70
CA MET A 94 -2.37 -11.53 5.73
C MET A 94 -1.80 -12.93 5.45
N ALA A 95 -0.48 -13.05 5.26
CA ALA A 95 0.19 -14.34 5.08
C ALA A 95 -0.01 -15.26 6.29
N TYR A 96 0.11 -14.71 7.50
CA TYR A 96 -0.19 -15.42 8.74
C TYR A 96 -1.63 -15.94 8.77
N LYS A 97 -2.63 -15.10 8.45
CA LYS A 97 -4.03 -15.52 8.40
C LYS A 97 -4.27 -16.66 7.41
N PHE A 98 -3.76 -16.55 6.18
CA PHE A 98 -3.91 -17.62 5.19
C PHE A 98 -3.23 -18.93 5.61
N THR A 99 -2.20 -18.87 6.45
CA THR A 99 -1.44 -20.05 6.88
C THR A 99 -2.08 -20.75 8.09
N TYR A 100 -2.67 -19.98 9.02
CA TYR A 100 -3.09 -20.50 10.33
C TYR A 100 -4.59 -20.44 10.60
N SER A 101 -5.39 -19.73 9.79
CA SER A 101 -6.84 -19.74 9.90
C SER A 101 -7.45 -20.97 9.22
N ASN A 102 -8.64 -21.38 9.67
CA ASN A 102 -9.37 -22.46 9.01
C ASN A 102 -10.03 -21.97 7.70
N ASP A 103 -10.39 -22.91 6.83
CA ASP A 103 -10.98 -22.64 5.52
C ASP A 103 -12.28 -21.82 5.58
N ILE A 104 -13.09 -22.02 6.62
CA ILE A 104 -14.38 -21.33 6.76
C ILE A 104 -14.14 -19.84 6.99
N ASP A 105 -13.22 -19.50 7.89
CA ASP A 105 -12.86 -18.12 8.20
C ASP A 105 -12.21 -17.42 7.00
N ILE A 106 -11.30 -18.11 6.30
CA ILE A 106 -10.65 -17.56 5.10
C ILE A 106 -11.70 -17.24 4.03
N ARG A 107 -12.62 -18.17 3.74
CA ARG A 107 -13.69 -17.96 2.75
C ARG A 107 -14.65 -16.84 3.16
N ARG A 108 -14.93 -16.71 4.46
CA ARG A 108 -15.79 -15.64 4.99
C ARG A 108 -15.16 -14.25 4.80
N LEU A 109 -13.84 -14.13 5.00
CA LEU A 109 -13.12 -12.87 4.90
C LEU A 109 -12.55 -12.59 3.50
N TYR A 110 -12.64 -13.55 2.58
CA TYR A 110 -11.99 -13.54 1.27
C TYR A 110 -12.06 -12.19 0.53
N ASN A 111 -13.27 -11.62 0.38
CA ASN A 111 -13.43 -10.36 -0.37
C ASN A 111 -12.75 -9.16 0.32
N ILE A 112 -12.72 -9.15 1.66
CA ILE A 112 -12.00 -8.13 2.43
C ILE A 112 -10.50 -8.31 2.24
N GLU A 113 -10.00 -9.56 2.27
CA GLU A 113 -8.58 -9.82 2.02
C GLU A 113 -8.17 -9.44 0.60
N VAL A 114 -9.03 -9.65 -0.41
CA VAL A 114 -8.81 -9.18 -1.79
C VAL A 114 -8.75 -7.66 -1.84
N TYR A 115 -9.71 -6.97 -1.22
CA TYR A 115 -9.69 -5.51 -1.12
C TYR A 115 -8.39 -5.01 -0.49
N MET A 116 -8.00 -5.58 0.65
CA MET A 116 -6.81 -5.15 1.37
C MET A 116 -5.51 -5.49 0.62
N PHE A 117 -5.49 -6.59 -0.14
CA PHE A 117 -4.37 -6.94 -0.99
C PHE A 117 -4.21 -5.96 -2.16
N LEU A 118 -5.32 -5.60 -2.81
CA LEU A 118 -5.34 -4.59 -3.88
C LEU A 118 -4.97 -3.21 -3.35
N LEU A 119 -5.51 -2.80 -2.19
CA LEU A 119 -5.12 -1.58 -1.50
C LEU A 119 -3.61 -1.55 -1.23
N ALA A 120 -3.03 -2.66 -0.72
CA ALA A 120 -1.60 -2.75 -0.49
C ALA A 120 -0.78 -2.62 -1.79
N ILE A 121 -1.26 -3.17 -2.92
CA ILE A 121 -0.65 -2.94 -4.24
C ILE A 121 -0.67 -1.45 -4.59
N PHE A 122 -1.84 -0.81 -4.51
CA PHE A 122 -1.99 0.58 -4.89
C PHE A 122 -1.13 1.50 -4.03
N VAL A 123 -1.16 1.35 -2.70
CA VAL A 123 -0.28 2.12 -1.79
C VAL A 123 1.20 1.91 -2.13
N SER A 124 1.61 0.66 -2.37
CA SER A 124 3.02 0.35 -2.71
C SER A 124 3.48 0.96 -4.04
N MET A 125 2.54 1.36 -4.90
CA MET A 125 2.81 1.88 -6.25
C MET A 125 2.34 3.33 -6.44
N THR A 126 1.76 3.98 -5.43
CA THR A 126 1.26 5.36 -5.51
C THR A 126 2.34 6.31 -6.05
N ASN A 127 3.57 6.20 -5.53
CA ASN A 127 4.68 7.06 -5.95
C ASN A 127 5.12 6.83 -7.40
N GLN A 128 4.75 5.72 -8.06
CA GLN A 128 5.02 5.50 -9.49
C GLN A 128 4.01 6.18 -10.41
N VAL A 129 2.79 6.41 -9.91
CA VAL A 129 1.75 7.11 -10.66
C VAL A 129 1.88 8.63 -10.49
N GLU A 130 2.40 9.05 -9.35
CA GLU A 130 2.66 10.46 -8.98
C GLU A 130 4.07 10.95 -9.39
N LYS A 131 4.83 10.15 -10.16
CA LYS A 131 6.10 10.56 -10.81
C LYS A 131 5.88 11.64 -11.87
#